data_AF-A0A8S0PCQ8-F1
#
_entry.id   AF-A0A8S0PCQ8-F1
#
_cell.length_a   1.000
_cell.length_b   1.000
_cell.length_c   1.000
_cell.angle_alpha   90.00
_cell.angle_beta   90.00
_cell.angle_gamma   90.00
#
_symmetry.space_group_name_H-M   'P 1'
#
loop_
_entity.id
_entity.type
_entity.pdbx_description
1 polymer ?
#
loop_
_entity_poly.entity_id
_entity_poly.type
_entity_poly.pdbx_seq_one_letter_code
_entity_poly.pdbx_strand_id
1 'polypeptide(L)'
;MTFVPKSSLTVSALFIALLRLCYTVKGGPNASINVLICNVKSQAEGDPFWNSVTYVLFYLMNVTLSQQGFDYSTTSPYSTTVAYGRATCSCDLSNNDCANCLVSAKETLKTNCGG
;
A
#
# COMPACT_ATOMS: atom_id res chain seq x y z
N MET A 1 39.44 1.94 39.62
CA MET A 1 38.23 2.77 39.83
C MET A 1 38.27 3.91 38.84
N THR A 2 37.52 3.82 37.74
CA THR A 2 37.42 4.88 36.74
C THR A 2 36.46 5.94 37.25
N PHE A 3 36.98 7.12 37.58
CA PHE A 3 36.22 8.28 38.00
C PHE A 3 35.57 8.89 36.76
N VAL A 4 34.30 8.55 36.49
CA VAL A 4 33.56 9.18 35.38
C VAL A 4 33.10 10.55 35.87
N PRO A 5 33.55 11.66 35.25
CA PRO A 5 33.20 13.00 35.71
C PRO A 5 31.70 13.25 35.51
N LYS A 6 31.05 13.87 36.51
CA LYS A 6 29.60 14.14 36.52
C LYS A 6 29.13 14.96 35.31
N SER A 7 30.02 15.77 34.73
CA SER A 7 29.83 16.53 33.48
C SER A 7 29.74 15.64 32.23
N SER A 8 30.37 14.47 32.22
CA SER A 8 30.27 13.50 31.11
C SER A 8 28.92 12.80 31.10
N LEU A 9 28.34 12.50 32.27
CA LEU A 9 27.00 11.92 32.39
C LEU A 9 25.91 12.88 31.89
N THR A 10 26.00 14.18 32.21
CA THR A 10 25.00 15.17 31.81
C THR A 10 25.01 15.43 30.31
N VAL A 11 26.19 15.50 29.69
CA VAL A 11 26.33 15.65 28.24
C VAL A 11 25.70 14.45 27.52
N SER A 12 25.98 13.23 27.99
CA SER A 12 25.42 12.02 27.39
C SER A 12 23.89 11.96 27.51
N ALA A 13 23.32 12.37 28.65
CA ALA A 13 21.87 12.43 28.85
C ALA A 13 21.20 13.47 27.94
N LEU A 14 21.85 14.63 27.72
CA LEU A 14 21.35 15.68 26.84
C LEU A 14 21.34 15.24 25.37
N PHE A 15 22.39 14.53 24.91
CA PHE A 15 22.44 13.95 23.56
C PHE A 15 21.34 12.90 23.34
N ILE A 16 21.09 12.01 24.31
CA ILE A 16 20.01 11.02 24.22
C ILE A 16 18.64 11.72 24.18
N ALA A 17 18.44 12.78 24.97
CA ALA A 17 17.21 13.57 24.93
C ALA A 17 17.02 14.27 23.56
N LEU A 18 18.09 14.83 22.99
CA LEU A 18 18.07 15.46 21.65
C LEU A 18 17.79 14.43 20.54
N LEU A 19 18.30 13.20 20.64
CA LEU A 19 17.98 12.12 19.71
C LEU A 19 16.51 11.68 19.79
N ARG A 20 15.86 11.83 20.96
CA ARG A 20 14.41 11.61 21.13
C ARG A 20 13.56 12.73 20.51
N LEU A 21 14.13 13.92 20.31
CA LEU A 21 13.49 15.07 19.64
C LEU A 21 13.55 14.98 18.10
N CYS A 22 14.34 14.06 17.54
CA CYS A 22 14.32 13.75 16.11
C CYS A 22 13.03 12.98 15.78
N TYR A 23 11.92 13.71 15.63
CA TYR A 23 10.70 13.16 15.08
C TYR A 23 10.97 12.78 13.62
N THR A 24 11.08 11.48 13.33
CA THR A 24 11.19 11.02 11.94
C THR A 24 9.84 11.26 11.27
N VAL A 25 9.70 12.35 10.53
CA VAL A 25 8.59 12.51 9.58
C VAL A 25 8.82 11.49 8.48
N LYS A 26 8.16 10.32 8.57
CA LYS A 26 8.11 9.39 7.45
C LYS A 26 7.14 9.96 6.42
N GLY A 27 7.65 10.31 5.24
CA GLY A 27 6.80 10.63 4.09
C GLY A 27 5.99 9.40 3.68
N GLY A 28 4.79 9.61 3.14
CA GLY A 28 3.99 8.53 2.58
C GLY A 28 4.63 7.91 1.31
N PRO A 29 4.10 6.79 0.81
CA PRO A 29 4.56 6.21 -0.44
C PRO A 29 4.36 7.19 -1.60
N ASN A 30 5.20 7.06 -2.64
CA ASN A 30 4.89 7.68 -3.91
C ASN A 30 3.68 6.97 -4.55
N ALA A 31 2.53 7.64 -4.55
CA ALA A 31 1.29 7.16 -5.16
C ALA A 31 1.00 7.83 -6.52
N SER A 32 2.01 8.45 -7.15
CA SER A 32 1.85 9.08 -8.47
C SER A 32 1.58 8.02 -9.53
N ILE A 33 0.61 8.30 -10.40
CA ILE A 33 0.23 7.41 -11.49
C ILE A 33 1.32 7.48 -12.56
N ASN A 34 1.95 6.34 -12.85
CA ASN A 34 2.92 6.26 -13.95
C ASN A 34 2.24 5.96 -15.30
N VAL A 35 1.38 4.93 -15.32
CA VAL A 35 0.62 4.51 -16.51
C VAL A 35 -0.76 4.07 -16.05
N LEU A 36 -1.78 4.51 -16.78
CA LEU A 36 -3.16 4.08 -16.60
C LEU A 36 -3.72 3.64 -17.95
N ILE A 37 -4.24 2.41 -18.01
CA ILE A 37 -4.83 1.84 -19.21
C ILE A 37 -6.22 1.33 -18.85
N CYS A 38 -7.22 1.87 -19.54
CA CYS A 38 -8.62 1.47 -19.41
C CYS A 38 -9.09 0.83 -20.72
N ASN A 39 -9.96 -0.16 -20.63
CA ASN A 39 -10.57 -0.73 -21.84
C ASN A 39 -11.52 0.31 -22.48
N VAL A 40 -11.54 0.37 -23.81
CA VAL A 40 -12.45 1.27 -24.57
C VAL A 40 -13.91 0.89 -24.42
N LYS A 41 -14.21 -0.35 -24.04
CA LYS A 41 -15.55 -0.79 -23.68
C LYS A 41 -15.74 -0.61 -22.18
N SER A 42 -16.59 0.34 -21.81
CA SER A 42 -17.13 0.42 -20.45
C SER A 42 -18.22 -0.64 -20.25
N GLN A 43 -18.26 -1.26 -19.07
CA GLN A 43 -19.41 -2.06 -18.68
C GLN A 43 -20.58 -1.14 -18.31
N ALA A 44 -21.80 -1.60 -18.57
CA ALA A 44 -23.01 -0.88 -18.17
C ALA A 44 -23.10 -0.79 -16.64
N GLU A 45 -23.71 0.29 -16.16
CA GLU A 45 -24.09 0.40 -14.75
C GLU A 45 -25.02 -0.76 -14.37
N GLY A 46 -24.73 -1.45 -13.27
CA GLY A 46 -25.49 -2.64 -12.84
C GLY A 46 -25.08 -3.96 -13.51
N ASP A 47 -24.01 -3.99 -14.32
CA ASP A 47 -23.49 -5.24 -14.87
C ASP A 47 -23.04 -6.20 -13.74
N PRO A 48 -23.50 -7.47 -13.73
CA PRO A 48 -23.10 -8.45 -12.72
C PRO A 48 -21.58 -8.71 -12.68
N PHE A 49 -20.84 -8.33 -13.70
CA PHE A 49 -19.37 -8.32 -13.71
C PHE A 49 -18.77 -7.46 -12.60
N TRP A 50 -19.44 -6.37 -12.17
CA TRP A 50 -18.93 -5.51 -11.10
C TRP A 50 -18.83 -6.22 -9.74
N ASN A 51 -19.66 -7.25 -9.50
CA ASN A 51 -19.52 -8.09 -8.31
C ASN A 51 -18.18 -8.86 -8.33
N SER A 52 -17.80 -9.37 -9.50
CA SER A 52 -16.54 -10.07 -9.70
C SER A 52 -15.34 -9.15 -9.56
N VAL A 53 -15.42 -7.93 -10.11
CA VAL A 53 -14.37 -6.91 -9.96
C VAL A 53 -14.23 -6.49 -8.49
N THR A 54 -15.35 -6.27 -7.80
CA THR A 54 -15.35 -5.91 -6.37
C THR A 54 -14.72 -7.01 -5.52
N TYR A 55 -15.06 -8.27 -5.80
CA TYR A 55 -14.43 -9.43 -5.14
C TYR A 55 -12.91 -9.41 -5.33
N VAL A 56 -12.45 -9.30 -6.57
CA VAL A 56 -11.02 -9.29 -6.90
C VAL A 56 -10.32 -8.13 -6.18
N LEU A 57 -10.83 -6.90 -6.29
CA LEU A 57 -10.25 -5.73 -5.62
C LEU A 57 -10.16 -5.89 -4.10
N PHE A 58 -11.19 -6.45 -3.47
CA PHE A 58 -11.19 -6.70 -2.02
C PHE A 58 -10.03 -7.63 -1.61
N TYR A 59 -9.84 -8.75 -2.32
CA TYR A 59 -8.77 -9.69 -2.02
C TYR A 59 -7.39 -9.14 -2.37
N LEU A 60 -7.25 -8.41 -3.47
CA LEU A 60 -6.00 -7.73 -3.80
C LEU A 60 -5.57 -6.76 -2.69
N MET A 61 -6.50 -5.99 -2.12
CA MET A 61 -6.17 -5.06 -1.03
C MET A 61 -5.80 -5.76 0.28
N ASN A 62 -6.43 -6.90 0.59
CA ASN A 62 -6.28 -7.55 1.90
C ASN A 62 -5.16 -8.60 1.94
N VAL A 63 -4.80 -9.21 0.80
CA VAL A 63 -3.88 -10.35 0.77
C VAL A 63 -2.49 -9.98 0.25
N THR A 64 -2.35 -8.99 -0.62
CA THR A 64 -1.04 -8.63 -1.22
C THR A 64 0.05 -8.39 -0.17
N LEU A 65 -0.30 -7.75 0.94
CA LEU A 65 0.61 -7.41 2.04
C LEU A 65 1.17 -8.62 2.79
N SER A 66 0.48 -9.77 2.76
CA SER A 66 0.93 -11.00 3.41
C SER A 66 1.68 -11.92 2.47
N GLN A 67 1.73 -11.60 1.17
CA GLN A 67 2.45 -12.40 0.19
C GLN A 67 3.93 -12.03 0.14
N GLN A 68 4.75 -13.04 -0.06
CA GLN A 68 6.18 -12.84 -0.30
C GLN A 68 6.37 -11.99 -1.57
N GLY A 69 7.16 -10.91 -1.46
CA GLY A 69 7.41 -9.99 -2.56
C GLY A 69 6.26 -9.03 -2.88
N PHE A 70 5.23 -8.97 -2.02
CA PHE A 70 4.03 -8.15 -2.23
C PHE A 70 3.38 -8.34 -3.59
N ASP A 71 3.28 -9.59 -4.05
CA ASP A 71 2.72 -9.95 -5.35
C ASP A 71 1.62 -10.98 -5.15
N TYR A 72 0.39 -10.60 -5.48
CA TYR A 72 -0.77 -11.45 -5.30
C TYR A 72 -1.70 -11.37 -6.50
N SER A 73 -2.20 -12.52 -6.92
CA SER A 73 -3.19 -12.65 -7.97
C SER A 73 -4.37 -13.50 -7.51
N THR A 74 -5.56 -13.18 -8.01
CA THR A 74 -6.79 -13.87 -7.62
C THR A 74 -7.80 -13.84 -8.75
N THR A 75 -8.78 -14.75 -8.66
CA THR A 75 -9.88 -14.90 -9.61
C THR A 75 -11.18 -14.94 -8.84
N SER A 76 -12.21 -14.25 -9.35
CA SER A 76 -13.53 -14.28 -8.74
C SER A 76 -14.17 -15.67 -8.82
N PRO A 77 -14.98 -16.09 -7.84
CA PRO A 77 -15.61 -17.41 -7.82
C PRO A 77 -16.86 -17.52 -8.73
N TYR A 78 -17.27 -16.43 -9.40
CA TYR A 78 -18.48 -16.38 -10.22
C TYR A 78 -18.24 -16.97 -11.61
N SER A 79 -19.06 -17.94 -12.03
CA SER A 79 -18.83 -18.72 -13.25
C SER A 79 -19.26 -18.04 -14.56
N THR A 80 -20.18 -17.07 -14.51
CA THR A 80 -20.75 -16.42 -15.70
C THR A 80 -20.04 -15.11 -16.06
N THR A 81 -19.49 -14.41 -15.07
CA THR A 81 -18.82 -13.11 -15.23
C THR A 81 -17.48 -13.10 -14.51
N VAL A 82 -16.55 -13.98 -14.91
CA VAL A 82 -15.26 -14.13 -14.21
C VAL A 82 -14.41 -12.85 -14.33
N ALA A 83 -13.89 -12.36 -13.20
CA ALA A 83 -12.85 -11.34 -13.14
C ALA A 83 -11.53 -11.95 -12.64
N TYR A 84 -10.43 -11.44 -13.18
CA TYR A 84 -9.07 -11.76 -12.78
C TYR A 84 -8.39 -10.48 -12.32
N GLY A 85 -7.46 -10.58 -11.38
CA GLY A 85 -6.64 -9.43 -11.01
C GLY A 85 -5.35 -9.82 -10.35
N ARG A 86 -4.43 -8.86 -10.35
CA ARG A 86 -3.12 -8.95 -9.71
C ARG A 86 -2.77 -7.59 -9.13
N ALA A 87 -2.16 -7.59 -7.96
CA ALA A 87 -1.63 -6.40 -7.31
C ALA A 87 -0.18 -6.68 -6.90
N THR A 88 0.67 -5.67 -7.10
CA THR A 88 2.08 -5.71 -6.77
C THR A 88 2.49 -4.42 -6.07
N CYS A 89 3.35 -4.51 -5.05
CA CYS A 89 4.06 -3.36 -4.49
C CYS A 89 5.57 -3.49 -4.70
N SER A 90 6.30 -2.37 -4.65
CA SER A 90 7.76 -2.43 -4.55
C SER A 90 8.17 -3.12 -3.24
N CYS A 91 9.15 -4.02 -3.31
CA CYS A 91 9.70 -4.73 -2.16
C CYS A 91 10.38 -3.79 -1.14
N ASP A 92 10.70 -2.56 -1.55
CA ASP A 92 11.32 -1.55 -0.67
C ASP A 92 10.30 -0.84 0.24
N LEU A 93 8.99 -1.05 0.02
CA LEU A 93 7.94 -0.42 0.81
C LEU A 93 7.67 -1.16 2.12
N SER A 94 7.25 -0.42 3.15
CA SER A 94 6.66 -1.04 4.34
C SER A 94 5.25 -1.58 4.01
N ASN A 95 4.73 -2.49 4.84
CA ASN A 95 3.34 -2.97 4.69
C ASN A 95 2.32 -1.82 4.68
N ASN A 96 2.51 -0.81 5.54
CA ASN A 96 1.61 0.34 5.60
C ASN A 96 1.67 1.17 4.30
N ASP A 97 2.87 1.35 3.75
CA ASP A 97 3.06 2.12 2.52
C ASP A 97 2.52 1.37 1.30
N CYS A 98 2.72 0.05 1.23
CA CYS A 98 2.08 -0.77 0.21
C CYS A 98 0.55 -0.70 0.32
N ALA A 99 -0.02 -0.78 1.54
CA ALA A 99 -1.47 -0.68 1.75
C ALA A 99 -2.03 0.64 1.23
N ASN A 100 -1.38 1.76 1.57
CA ASN A 100 -1.76 3.09 1.09
C ASN A 100 -1.64 3.21 -0.43
N CYS A 101 -0.57 2.66 -1.03
CA CYS A 101 -0.40 2.64 -2.48
C CYS A 101 -1.53 1.88 -3.19
N LEU A 102 -1.92 0.71 -2.66
CA LEU A 102 -3.02 -0.09 -3.21
C LEU A 102 -4.39 0.62 -3.10
N VAL A 103 -4.62 1.36 -2.01
CA VAL A 103 -5.82 2.21 -1.86
C VAL A 103 -5.86 3.27 -2.96
N SER A 104 -4.79 4.04 -3.13
CA SER A 104 -4.70 5.08 -4.16
C SER A 104 -4.82 4.51 -5.58
N ALA A 105 -4.24 3.34 -5.85
CA ALA A 105 -4.36 2.66 -7.13
C ALA A 105 -5.81 2.24 -7.42
N LYS A 106 -6.52 1.67 -6.43
CA LYS A 106 -7.94 1.32 -6.57
C LYS A 106 -8.80 2.57 -6.85
N GLU A 107 -8.59 3.66 -6.11
CA GLU A 107 -9.35 4.90 -6.29
C GLU A 107 -9.11 5.51 -7.68
N THR A 108 -7.87 5.46 -8.15
CA THR A 108 -7.50 5.86 -9.52
C THR A 108 -8.23 5.02 -10.55
N LEU A 109 -8.20 3.69 -10.42
CA LEU A 109 -8.89 2.77 -11.34
C LEU A 109 -10.40 3.07 -11.38
N LYS A 110 -11.04 3.18 -10.21
CA LYS A 110 -12.47 3.46 -10.09
C LYS A 110 -12.86 4.79 -10.76
N THR A 111 -12.05 5.83 -10.56
CA THR A 111 -12.34 7.17 -11.07
C THR A 111 -12.17 7.27 -12.59
N ASN A 112 -11.19 6.56 -13.16
CA ASN A 112 -10.78 6.79 -14.55
C ASN A 112 -11.16 5.66 -15.52
N CYS A 113 -11.28 4.41 -15.05
CA CYS A 113 -11.59 3.26 -15.90
C CYS A 113 -13.03 2.75 -15.77
N GLY A 114 -13.85 3.38 -14.93
CA GLY A 114 -15.15 2.87 -14.53
C GLY A 114 -15.04 1.90 -13.36
N GLY A 115 -16.04 1.93 -12.49
CA GLY A 115 -16.11 1.17 -11.26
C GLY A 115 -17.49 1.22 -10.62
#